data_AF-A0AA39NVR7-F1
#
_entry.id   AF-A0AA39NVR7-F1
#
_cell.length_a   1.000
_cell.length_b   1.000
_cell.length_c   1.000
_cell.angle_alpha   90.00
_cell.angle_beta   90.00
_cell.angle_gamma   90.00
#
_symmetry.space_group_name_H-M   'P 1'
#
loop_
_entity.id
_entity.type
_entity.pdbx_description
1 polymer ?
#
loop_
_entity_poly.entity_id
_entity_poly.type
_entity_poly.pdbx_seq_one_letter_code
_entity_poly.pdbx_strand_id
1 'polypeptide(L)' 'MRSFTVGSRVFFYDSSGRIAGGVIELTSTMGDGMQILRIRCDNGRTITLPSAGVFRG' A
#
# COMPACT_ATOMS: atom_id res chain seq x y z
N MET A 1 -9.90 -6.46 -10.40
CA MET A 1 -8.82 -6.26 -9.41
C MET A 1 -8.35 -4.81 -9.49
N ARG A 2 -8.21 -4.10 -8.37
CA ARG A 2 -7.57 -2.78 -8.37
C ARG A 2 -6.11 -3.00 -8.79
N SER A 3 -5.70 -2.48 -9.94
CA SER A 3 -4.30 -2.48 -10.31
C SER A 3 -3.57 -1.54 -9.33
N PHE A 4 -2.42 -1.91 -8.80
CA PHE A 4 -1.57 -1.02 -8.03
C PHE A 4 -0.21 -1.04 -8.74
N THR A 5 0.27 0.13 -9.15
CA THR A 5 1.49 0.24 -9.94
C THR A 5 2.59 0.78 -9.04
N VAL A 6 3.77 0.18 -9.10
CA VAL A 6 4.98 0.72 -8.46
C VAL A 6 5.18 2.18 -8.90
N GLY A 7 5.49 3.05 -7.94
CA GLY A 7 5.56 4.50 -8.14
C GLY A 7 4.25 5.25 -7.95
N SER A 8 3.11 4.57 -7.80
CA SER A 8 1.83 5.24 -7.54
C SER A 8 1.74 5.74 -6.10
N ARG A 9 1.17 6.93 -5.94
CA ARG A 9 0.77 7.48 -4.64
C ARG A 9 -0.44 6.73 -4.11
N VAL A 10 -0.38 6.32 -2.85
CA VAL A 10 -1.47 5.59 -2.17
C VAL A 10 -1.66 6.10 -0.75
N PHE A 11 -2.87 5.88 -0.24
CA PHE A 11 -3.28 6.21 1.11
C PHE A 11 -3.86 4.98 1.80
N PHE A 12 -3.69 4.90 3.11
CA PHE A 12 -4.22 3.84 3.95
C PHE A 12 -4.45 4.37 5.37
N TYR A 13 -5.25 3.65 6.16
CA TYR A 13 -5.42 3.96 7.58
C TYR A 13 -4.34 3.25 8.40
N ASP A 14 -3.65 3.99 9.26
CA ASP A 14 -2.73 3.42 10.25
C ASP A 14 -3.52 2.77 11.41
N SER A 15 -2.81 2.07 12.30
CA SER A 15 -3.40 1.47 13.51
C SER A 15 -4.08 2.48 14.43
N SER A 16 -3.72 3.76 14.34
CA SER A 16 -4.32 4.87 15.09
C SER A 16 -5.57 5.46 14.42
N GLY A 17 -6.01 4.91 13.28
CA GLY A 17 -7.14 5.39 12.50
C GLY A 17 -6.86 6.67 11.71
N ARG A 18 -5.58 7.07 11.56
CA ARG A 18 -5.18 8.25 10.79
C ARG A 18 -4.84 7.85 9.36
N ILE A 19 -5.14 8.75 8.42
CA ILE A 19 -4.73 8.56 7.03
C ILE A 19 -3.23 8.80 6.92
N ALA A 20 -2.52 7.77 6.49
CA ALA A 20 -1.10 7.83 6.14
C ALA A 20 -0.95 7.68 4.61
N GLY A 21 0.02 8.41 4.07
CA GLY A 21 0.33 8.44 2.65
C GLY A 21 1.71 7.86 2.36
N GLY A 22 1.87 7.36 1.14
CA GLY A 22 3.14 6.88 0.65
C GLY A 22 3.13 6.53 -0.83
N VAL A 23 4.24 5.98 -1.29
CA VAL A 23 4.44 5.53 -2.68
C VAL A 23 4.67 4.03 -2.69
N ILE A 24 4.04 3.32 -3.62
CA ILE A 24 4.26 1.89 -3.78
C ILE A 24 5.68 1.64 -4.29
N GLU A 25 6.47 0.87 -3.55
CA GLU A 25 7.76 0.36 -4.00
C GLU A 25 7.67 -0.98 -4.68
N LEU A 26 6.77 -1.84 -4.20
CA LEU A 26 6.66 -3.21 -4.67
C LEU A 26 5.21 -3.68 -4.57
N THR A 27 4.78 -4.44 -5.56
CA THR A 27 3.54 -5.20 -5.53
C THR A 27 3.87 -6.67 -5.67
N SER A 28 3.33 -7.50 -4.78
CA SER A 28 3.47 -8.94 -4.86
C SER A 28 2.10 -9.59 -4.74
N THR A 29 1.89 -10.69 -5.46
CA THR A 29 0.66 -11.47 -5.39
C THR A 29 1.00 -12.80 -4.73
N MET A 30 0.33 -13.09 -3.61
CA MET A 30 0.46 -14.40 -2.95
C MET A 30 -0.24 -15.49 -3.76
N GLY A 31 0.09 -16.76 -3.49
CA GLY A 31 -0.51 -17.91 -4.17
C GLY A 31 -2.03 -18.00 -4.08
N ASP A 32 -2.63 -17.36 -3.07
CA ASP A 32 -4.08 -17.26 -2.86
C ASP A 32 -4.74 -16.11 -3.69
N GLY A 33 -3.96 -15.40 -4.52
CA GLY A 33 -4.45 -14.26 -5.31
C GLY A 33 -4.54 -12.94 -4.53
N MET A 34 -4.22 -12.95 -3.24
CA MET A 34 -4.12 -11.76 -2.41
C MET A 34 -2.93 -10.89 -2.84
N GLN A 35 -3.19 -9.63 -3.17
CA GLN A 35 -2.15 -8.67 -3.49
C GLN A 35 -1.65 -7.96 -2.23
N ILE A 36 -0.34 -7.96 -2.06
CA ILE A 36 0.39 -7.28 -1.00
C ILE A 36 1.17 -6.11 -1.59
N LEU A 37 1.11 -4.96 -0.93
CA LEU A 37 1.76 -3.73 -1.35
C LEU A 37 2.84 -3.37 -0.32
N ARG A 38 4.06 -3.13 -0.81
CA ARG A 38 5.12 -2.50 -0.03
C ARG A 38 5.12 -1.01 -0.34
N ILE A 39 4.85 -0.19 0.66
CA ILE A 39 4.62 1.26 0.53
C ILE A 39 5.72 1.98 1.31
N ARG A 40 6.44 2.89 0.66
CA ARG A 40 7.33 3.85 1.31
C ARG A 40 6.50 5.06 1.74
N CYS A 41 6.25 5.17 3.03
CA CYS A 41 5.50 6.28 3.61
C CYS A 41 6.31 7.58 3.55
N ASP A 42 5.60 8.71 3.54
CA ASP A 42 6.24 10.05 3.54
C ASP A 42 7.10 10.30 4.79
N ASN A 43 6.83 9.60 5.90
CA ASN A 43 7.64 9.66 7.12
C ASN A 43 8.95 8.84 7.04
N GLY A 44 9.29 8.32 5.86
CA GLY A 44 10.51 7.52 5.62
C GLY A 44 10.41 6.06 6.05
N ARG A 45 9.29 5.61 6.65
CA ARG A 45 9.08 4.21 6.98
C ARG A 45 8.56 3.44 5.78
N THR A 46 8.97 2.18 5.66
CA THR A 46 8.38 1.25 4.69
C THR A 46 7.42 0.32 5.42
N ILE A 47 6.22 0.18 4.88
CA ILE A 47 5.20 -0.72 5.41
C ILE A 47 4.76 -1.73 4.36
N THR A 48 4.24 -2.85 4.80
CA THR A 48 3.70 -3.89 3.95
C THR A 48 2.27 -4.16 4.37
N LEU A 49 1.31 -3.95 3.47
CA LEU A 49 -0.11 -4.12 3.77
C LEU A 49 -0.86 -4.80 2.61
N PRO A 50 -1.97 -5.49 2.91
CA PRO A 50 -2.92 -5.96 1.91
C PRO A 50 -3.47 -4.82 1.05
N SER A 51 -3.65 -5.07 -0.25
CA SER A 51 -4.27 -4.11 -1.18
C SER A 51 -5.71 -3.73 -0.81
N ALA A 52 -6.39 -4.54 0.01
CA ALA A 52 -7.77 -4.32 0.44
C ALA A 52 -7.96 -3.04 1.29
N GLY A 53 -6.95 -2.67 2.08
CA GLY A 53 -6.99 -1.49 2.96
C GLY A 53 -6.36 -0.23 2.35
N VAL A 54 -6.04 -0.26 1.06
CA VAL A 54 -5.27 0.80 0.38
C VAL A 54 -6.14 1.45 -0.70
N PHE A 55 -6.07 2.78 -0.76
CA PHE A 55 -6.81 3.62 -1.69
C PHE A 55 -5.82 4.38 -2.57
N ARG A 56 -6.17 4.56 -3.84
CA ARG A 56 -5.40 5.41 -4.75
C ARG A 56 -5.70 6.87 -4.40
N GLY A 57 -4.64 7.68 -4.41
CA GLY A 57 -4.73 9.14 -4.35
C GLY A 57 -5.21 9.76 -5.64
#